data_AF-A0A7Z9PPA8-F1
#
_entry.id   AF-A0A7Z9PPA8-F1
#
_cell.length_a   1.000
_cell.length_b   1.000
_cell.length_c   1.000
_cell.angle_alpha   90.00
_cell.angle_beta   90.00
_cell.angle_gamma   90.00
#
_symmetry.space_group_name_H-M   'P 1'
#
loop_
_entity.id
_entity.type
_entity.pdbx_description
1 polymer ?
#
loop_
_entity_poly.entity_id
_entity_poly.type
_entity_poly.pdbx_seq_one_letter_code
_entity_poly.pdbx_strand_id
1 'polypeptide(L)'
;MSPYSRLIQDHGLTIAVFDSLPHGVLVVDQDGTIVLANSGMERIFGYTPKELVGSSLELLIPESSRSSHRKLRSNYLNSPEERIMGSGRELNGRRKDGEEIAIEIGLNPVLRSEGALVVASVVDVSRRRKTERELASLHADLQQLTYGISHELKAPLRSISGFVQVLAERYSESLDEKAHDFIQRSVNAVERLQNQVNQLLSLTEMDVETRPFHEVSLNRVLAQALDVLKPPVFEADYPVSFRTAVGPWRRSATSSALPPPPNKCSQIP
;
A
#
# COMPACT_ATOMS: atom_id res chain seq x y z
N MET A 1 5.09 -26.51 -44.24
CA MET A 1 4.39 -26.31 -42.95
C MET A 1 5.41 -26.18 -41.84
N SER A 2 5.30 -25.14 -41.02
CA SER A 2 6.18 -24.91 -39.87
C SER A 2 6.02 -26.04 -38.83
N PRO A 3 7.08 -26.44 -38.11
CA PRO A 3 6.98 -27.37 -36.97
C PRO A 3 5.89 -26.94 -35.97
N TYR A 4 5.72 -25.64 -35.75
CA TYR A 4 4.70 -25.06 -34.88
C TYR A 4 3.27 -25.34 -35.36
N SER A 5 3.03 -25.19 -36.67
CA SER A 5 1.72 -25.48 -37.26
C SER A 5 1.35 -26.97 -37.20
N ARG A 6 2.35 -27.86 -37.20
CA ARG A 6 2.14 -29.30 -37.04
C ARG A 6 1.79 -29.65 -35.60
N LEU A 7 2.38 -28.95 -34.64
CA LEU A 7 2.10 -29.09 -33.20
C LEU A 7 0.67 -28.69 -32.84
N ILE A 8 0.17 -27.57 -33.39
CA ILE A 8 -1.19 -27.08 -33.12
C ILE A 8 -2.27 -27.93 -33.80
N GLN A 9 -1.94 -28.61 -34.90
CA GLN A 9 -2.86 -29.52 -35.57
C GLN A 9 -3.01 -30.87 -34.86
N ASP A 10 -2.10 -31.20 -33.95
CA ASP A 10 -2.22 -32.36 -33.08
C ASP A 10 -3.26 -32.06 -31.98
N HIS A 11 -4.48 -32.55 -32.21
CA HIS A 11 -5.59 -32.39 -31.28
C HIS A 11 -5.30 -33.09 -29.94
N GLY A 12 -4.56 -34.20 -29.95
CA GLY A 12 -4.18 -34.93 -28.74
C GLY A 12 -3.24 -34.11 -27.88
N LEU A 13 -2.24 -33.47 -28.50
CA LEU A 13 -1.32 -32.59 -27.80
C LEU A 13 -2.02 -31.34 -27.24
N THR A 14 -2.92 -30.72 -28.02
CA THR A 14 -3.63 -29.51 -27.59
C THR A 14 -4.51 -29.78 -26.37
N ILE A 15 -5.23 -30.90 -26.36
CA ILE A 15 -6.03 -31.35 -25.21
C ILE A 15 -5.11 -31.65 -24.02
N ALA A 16 -4.01 -32.38 -24.24
CA ALA A 16 -3.07 -32.70 -23.16
C ALA A 16 -2.46 -31.45 -22.51
N VAL A 17 -2.08 -30.45 -23.31
CA VAL A 17 -1.58 -29.17 -22.79
C VAL A 17 -2.66 -28.46 -21.99
N PHE A 18 -3.88 -28.36 -22.53
CA PHE A 18 -5.03 -27.74 -21.86
C PHE A 18 -5.35 -28.39 -20.51
N ASP A 19 -5.32 -29.72 -20.44
CA ASP A 19 -5.56 -30.49 -19.22
C ASP A 19 -4.40 -30.47 -18.23
N SER A 20 -3.17 -30.29 -18.72
CA SER A 20 -1.97 -30.20 -17.87
C SER A 20 -1.81 -28.85 -17.16
N LEU A 21 -2.61 -27.84 -17.51
CA LEU A 21 -2.53 -26.53 -16.88
C LEU A 21 -2.80 -26.63 -15.37
N PRO A 22 -2.00 -25.94 -14.53
CA PRO A 22 -2.16 -25.97 -13.08
C PRO A 22 -3.47 -25.31 -12.64
N HIS A 23 -3.95 -24.34 -13.41
CA HIS A 23 -5.17 -23.58 -13.16
C HIS A 23 -6.40 -24.21 -13.82
N GLY A 24 -7.58 -23.90 -13.29
CA GLY A 24 -8.84 -24.22 -13.96
C GLY A 24 -8.98 -23.36 -15.20
N VAL A 25 -9.35 -23.96 -16.32
CA VAL A 25 -9.68 -23.22 -17.53
C VAL A 25 -11.00 -23.75 -18.07
N LEU A 26 -11.88 -22.82 -18.41
CA LEU A 26 -13.11 -23.11 -19.12
C LEU A 26 -13.29 -22.13 -20.28
N VAL A 27 -14.12 -22.52 -21.23
CA VAL A 27 -14.54 -21.69 -22.35
C VAL A 27 -16.06 -21.64 -22.35
N VAL A 28 -16.62 -20.45 -22.47
CA VAL A 28 -18.07 -20.24 -22.61
C VAL A 28 -18.42 -19.61 -23.95
N ASP A 29 -19.62 -19.92 -24.42
CA ASP A 29 -20.26 -19.21 -25.53
C ASP A 29 -20.99 -17.93 -25.06
N GLN A 30 -21.68 -17.28 -26.00
CA GLN A 30 -22.41 -16.03 -25.78
C GLN A 30 -23.60 -16.19 -24.81
N ASP A 31 -24.18 -17.40 -24.75
CA ASP A 31 -25.27 -17.73 -23.84
C ASP A 31 -24.77 -18.13 -22.44
N GLY A 32 -23.44 -18.19 -22.27
CA GLY A 32 -22.77 -18.62 -21.05
C GLY A 32 -22.88 -20.13 -20.83
N THR A 33 -23.04 -20.89 -21.90
CA THR A 33 -22.90 -22.35 -21.90
C THR A 33 -21.43 -22.70 -21.95
N ILE A 34 -21.00 -23.59 -21.08
CA ILE A 34 -19.61 -24.06 -21.05
C ILE A 34 -19.41 -25.00 -22.24
N VAL A 35 -18.50 -24.67 -23.14
CA VAL A 35 -18.17 -25.49 -24.32
C VAL A 35 -16.92 -26.35 -24.09
N LEU A 36 -16.01 -25.91 -23.23
CA LEU A 36 -14.80 -26.65 -22.85
C LEU A 36 -14.48 -26.38 -21.37
N ALA A 37 -13.95 -27.40 -20.70
CA ALA A 37 -13.42 -27.30 -19.33
C ALA A 37 -12.25 -28.27 -19.18
N ASN A 38 -11.20 -27.88 -18.46
CA ASN A 38 -10.06 -28.74 -18.20
C ASN A 38 -10.15 -29.49 -16.87
N SER A 39 -9.22 -30.43 -16.64
CA SER A 39 -9.10 -31.15 -15.35
C SER A 39 -8.90 -30.24 -14.13
N GLY A 40 -8.40 -29.02 -14.31
CA GLY A 40 -8.26 -28.02 -13.25
C GLY A 40 -9.59 -27.55 -12.68
N MET A 41 -10.63 -27.51 -13.50
CA MET A 41 -11.99 -27.17 -13.05
C MET A 41 -12.55 -28.21 -12.06
N GLU A 42 -12.22 -29.48 -12.24
CA GLU A 42 -12.62 -30.55 -11.32
C GLU A 42 -11.93 -30.42 -9.97
N ARG A 43 -10.63 -30.09 -9.95
CA ARG A 43 -9.90 -29.86 -8.69
C ARG A 43 -10.45 -28.67 -7.91
N ILE A 44 -10.85 -27.61 -8.60
CA ILE A 44 -11.32 -26.36 -7.98
C ILE A 44 -12.80 -26.45 -7.59
N PHE A 45 -13.68 -27.03 -8.41
CA PHE A 45 -15.13 -27.00 -8.20
C PHE A 45 -15.77 -28.35 -7.91
N GLY A 46 -15.05 -29.46 -8.10
CA GLY A 46 -15.57 -30.82 -7.89
C GLY A 46 -16.49 -31.34 -9.02
N TYR A 47 -16.61 -30.61 -10.13
CA TYR A 47 -17.33 -31.05 -11.31
C TYR A 47 -16.37 -31.59 -12.35
N THR A 48 -16.63 -32.79 -12.85
CA THR A 48 -15.85 -33.34 -13.95
C THR A 48 -16.06 -32.49 -15.21
N PRO A 49 -15.08 -32.43 -16.15
CA PRO A 49 -15.26 -31.71 -17.42
C PRO A 49 -16.54 -32.13 -18.17
N LYS A 50 -16.90 -33.41 -18.10
CA LYS A 50 -18.12 -33.95 -18.74
C LYS A 50 -19.42 -33.42 -18.13
N GLU A 51 -19.43 -33.08 -16.84
CA GLU A 51 -20.59 -32.47 -16.19
C GLU A 51 -20.68 -30.97 -16.48
N LEU A 52 -19.53 -30.32 -16.70
CA LEU A 52 -19.47 -28.89 -16.99
C LEU A 52 -19.83 -28.57 -18.43
N VAL A 53 -19.33 -29.35 -19.40
CA VAL A 53 -19.62 -29.10 -20.82
C VAL A 53 -21.12 -29.25 -21.10
N GLY A 54 -21.70 -28.23 -21.74
CA GLY A 54 -23.14 -28.11 -22.00
C GLY A 54 -23.94 -27.52 -20.84
N SER A 55 -23.35 -27.39 -19.66
CA SER A 55 -23.99 -26.75 -18.50
C SER A 55 -23.81 -25.22 -18.54
N SER A 56 -24.70 -24.52 -17.85
CA SER A 56 -24.58 -23.07 -17.68
C SER A 56 -23.45 -22.72 -16.70
N LEU A 57 -22.64 -21.71 -17.05
CA LEU A 57 -21.62 -21.12 -16.18
C LEU A 57 -22.16 -20.72 -14.80
N GLU A 58 -23.45 -20.33 -14.72
CA GLU A 58 -24.08 -19.91 -13.47
C GLU A 58 -24.11 -21.01 -12.40
N LEU A 59 -23.90 -22.27 -12.78
CA LEU A 59 -23.69 -23.38 -11.85
C LEU A 59 -22.54 -23.11 -10.87
N LEU A 60 -21.44 -22.53 -11.37
CA LEU A 60 -20.21 -22.28 -10.62
C LEU A 60 -20.25 -20.98 -9.80
N ILE A 61 -21.38 -20.28 -9.80
CA ILE A 61 -21.54 -18.96 -9.18
C ILE A 61 -22.50 -19.08 -8.00
N PRO A 62 -22.19 -18.42 -6.85
CA PRO A 62 -23.10 -18.33 -5.71
C PRO A 62 -24.49 -17.90 -6.13
N GLU A 63 -25.49 -18.52 -5.53
CA GLU A 63 -26.89 -18.39 -5.96
C GLU A 63 -27.40 -16.94 -5.88
N SER A 64 -26.98 -16.22 -4.84
CA SER A 64 -27.24 -14.79 -4.62
C SER A 64 -26.71 -13.89 -5.74
N SER A 65 -25.67 -14.33 -6.46
CA SER A 65 -24.92 -13.54 -7.45
C SER A 65 -25.20 -13.92 -8.90
N ARG A 66 -25.97 -15.00 -9.17
CA ARG A 66 -26.26 -15.47 -10.54
C ARG A 66 -26.98 -14.42 -11.40
N SER A 67 -27.95 -13.72 -10.81
CA SER A 67 -28.76 -12.74 -11.54
C SER A 67 -27.97 -11.50 -11.94
N SER A 68 -27.12 -11.01 -11.03
CA SER A 68 -26.22 -9.88 -11.29
C SER A 68 -25.11 -10.29 -12.26
N HIS A 69 -24.55 -11.50 -12.11
CA HIS A 69 -23.54 -12.03 -13.01
C HIS A 69 -24.05 -12.15 -14.46
N ARG A 70 -25.27 -12.66 -14.67
CA ARG A 70 -25.86 -12.74 -16.02
C ARG A 70 -25.88 -11.38 -16.72
N LYS A 71 -26.23 -10.31 -16.00
CA LYS A 71 -26.18 -8.94 -16.54
C LYS A 71 -24.76 -8.48 -16.85
N LEU A 72 -23.80 -8.75 -15.95
CA LEU A 72 -22.38 -8.43 -16.18
C LEU A 72 -21.81 -9.15 -17.40
N ARG A 73 -22.17 -10.42 -17.59
CA ARG A 73 -21.78 -11.23 -18.75
C ARG A 73 -22.36 -10.64 -20.05
N SER A 74 -23.65 -10.37 -20.09
CA SER A 74 -24.29 -9.74 -21.25
C SER A 74 -23.66 -8.39 -21.60
N ASN A 75 -23.32 -7.58 -20.59
CA ASN A 75 -22.64 -6.31 -20.80
C ASN A 75 -21.21 -6.49 -21.32
N TYR A 76 -20.46 -7.47 -20.80
CA TYR A 76 -19.11 -7.77 -21.25
C TYR A 76 -19.07 -8.20 -22.72
N LEU A 77 -20.07 -8.96 -23.19
CA LEU A 77 -20.15 -9.38 -24.59
C LEU A 77 -20.40 -8.22 -25.57
N ASN A 78 -20.95 -7.08 -25.10
CA ASN A 78 -21.11 -5.89 -25.94
C ASN A 78 -19.79 -5.17 -26.23
N SER A 79 -18.79 -5.29 -25.35
CA SER A 79 -17.47 -4.69 -25.50
C SER A 79 -16.41 -5.59 -24.84
N PRO A 80 -16.07 -6.72 -25.47
CA PRO A 80 -15.19 -7.71 -24.87
C PRO A 80 -13.74 -7.24 -24.87
N GLU A 81 -13.13 -7.22 -23.69
CA GLU A 81 -11.73 -6.83 -23.48
C GLU A 81 -11.03 -7.80 -22.51
N GLU A 82 -9.74 -8.04 -22.73
CA GLU A 82 -8.94 -8.81 -21.76
C GLU A 82 -9.00 -8.12 -20.39
N ARG A 83 -9.36 -8.90 -19.36
CA ARG A 83 -9.41 -8.36 -17.99
C ARG A 83 -9.19 -9.43 -16.93
N ILE A 84 -8.53 -9.01 -15.86
CA ILE A 84 -8.46 -9.78 -14.61
C ILE A 84 -9.60 -9.32 -13.72
N MET A 85 -10.40 -10.27 -13.25
CA MET A 85 -11.41 -10.09 -12.23
C MET A 85 -10.86 -10.59 -10.89
N GLY A 86 -11.02 -9.80 -9.83
CA GLY A 86 -10.58 -10.14 -8.47
C GLY A 86 -9.49 -9.23 -7.91
N SER A 87 -8.98 -8.29 -8.71
CA SER A 87 -8.15 -7.18 -8.25
C SER A 87 -9.00 -6.16 -7.46
N GLY A 88 -9.18 -6.41 -6.16
CA GLY A 88 -9.83 -5.47 -5.22
C GLY A 88 -11.28 -5.78 -4.86
N ARG A 89 -11.88 -6.86 -5.38
CA ARG A 89 -13.19 -7.36 -4.93
C ARG A 89 -13.14 -8.85 -4.69
N GLU A 90 -13.80 -9.31 -3.63
CA GLU A 90 -13.94 -10.73 -3.37
C GLU A 90 -14.86 -11.36 -4.41
N LEU A 91 -14.30 -12.28 -5.20
CA LEU A 91 -15.06 -13.16 -6.08
C LEU A 91 -15.10 -14.54 -5.44
N ASN A 92 -16.31 -15.06 -5.34
CA ASN A 92 -16.56 -16.39 -4.83
C ASN A 92 -17.12 -17.25 -5.95
N GLY A 93 -16.59 -18.47 -6.06
CA GLY A 93 -17.17 -19.55 -6.84
C GLY A 93 -17.91 -20.53 -5.92
N ARG A 94 -18.88 -21.27 -6.46
CA ARG A 94 -19.62 -22.31 -5.72
C ARG A 94 -19.22 -23.70 -6.23
N ARG A 95 -18.73 -24.55 -5.31
CA ARG A 95 -18.38 -25.96 -5.56
C ARG A 95 -19.63 -26.85 -5.68
N LYS A 96 -19.44 -28.08 -6.15
CA LYS A 96 -20.50 -29.09 -6.31
C LYS A 96 -21.19 -29.49 -5.00
N ASP A 97 -20.46 -29.49 -3.90
CA ASP A 97 -20.96 -29.71 -2.54
C ASP A 97 -21.72 -28.49 -1.96
N GLY A 98 -21.67 -27.35 -2.66
CA GLY A 98 -22.29 -26.10 -2.26
C GLY A 98 -21.37 -25.13 -1.50
N GLU A 99 -20.14 -25.51 -1.18
CA GLU A 99 -19.17 -24.63 -0.52
C GLU A 99 -18.77 -23.47 -1.44
N GLU A 100 -18.62 -22.27 -0.86
CA GLU A 100 -18.07 -21.11 -1.55
C GLU A 100 -16.55 -21.03 -1.40
N ILE A 101 -15.84 -20.78 -2.49
CA ILE A 101 -14.39 -20.62 -2.52
C ILE A 101 -13.98 -19.29 -3.11
N ALA A 102 -12.92 -18.70 -2.54
CA ALA A 102 -12.35 -17.48 -3.07
C ALA A 102 -11.56 -17.78 -4.35
N ILE A 103 -11.92 -17.11 -5.44
CA ILE A 103 -11.31 -17.31 -6.75
C ILE A 103 -10.82 -16.00 -7.37
N GLU A 104 -9.84 -16.11 -8.25
CA GLU A 104 -9.43 -15.07 -9.19
C GLU A 104 -9.67 -15.56 -10.61
N ILE A 105 -10.13 -14.66 -11.48
CA ILE A 105 -10.56 -15.03 -12.84
C ILE A 105 -9.87 -14.13 -13.86
N GLY A 106 -9.19 -14.71 -14.85
CA GLY A 106 -8.72 -13.98 -16.02
C GLY A 106 -9.61 -14.27 -17.22
N LEU A 107 -10.17 -13.24 -17.84
CA LEU A 107 -11.01 -13.35 -19.03
C LEU A 107 -10.26 -12.94 -20.29
N ASN A 108 -10.36 -13.77 -21.32
CA ASN A 108 -9.83 -13.54 -22.66
C ASN A 108 -10.90 -13.81 -23.72
N PRO A 109 -11.35 -12.79 -24.47
CA PRO A 109 -12.31 -13.02 -25.55
C PRO A 109 -11.62 -13.64 -26.77
N VAL A 110 -12.34 -14.54 -27.44
CA VAL A 110 -11.89 -15.20 -28.68
C VAL A 110 -12.97 -15.00 -29.73
N LEU A 111 -12.67 -14.15 -30.72
CA LEU A 111 -13.57 -13.86 -31.84
C LEU A 111 -13.39 -14.92 -32.93
N ARG A 112 -14.46 -15.61 -33.29
CA ARG A 112 -14.51 -16.57 -34.40
C ARG A 112 -15.63 -16.21 -35.37
N SER A 113 -15.56 -16.73 -36.59
CA SER A 113 -16.62 -16.61 -37.60
C SER A 113 -17.95 -17.24 -37.15
N GLU A 114 -17.91 -18.22 -36.25
CA GLU A 114 -19.06 -18.96 -35.71
C GLU A 114 -19.65 -18.32 -34.44
N GLY A 115 -19.06 -17.22 -33.94
CA GLY A 115 -19.50 -16.52 -32.73
C GLY A 115 -18.35 -16.15 -31.79
N ALA A 116 -18.65 -15.29 -30.82
CA ALA A 116 -17.72 -14.94 -29.75
C ALA A 116 -17.68 -16.04 -28.68
N LEU A 117 -16.46 -16.43 -28.30
CA LEU A 117 -16.19 -17.28 -27.14
C LEU A 117 -15.44 -16.46 -26.09
N VAL A 118 -15.55 -16.86 -24.83
CA VAL A 118 -14.76 -16.29 -23.74
C VAL A 118 -14.02 -17.40 -23.03
N VAL A 119 -12.70 -17.30 -23.00
CA VAL A 119 -11.84 -18.17 -22.21
C VAL A 119 -11.74 -17.56 -20.82
N ALA A 120 -12.06 -18.35 -19.79
CA ALA A 120 -11.90 -17.98 -18.40
C ALA A 120 -10.86 -18.89 -17.75
N SER A 121 -9.79 -18.29 -17.24
CA SER A 121 -8.85 -18.94 -16.32
C SER A 121 -9.31 -18.70 -14.89
N VAL A 122 -9.27 -19.71 -14.04
CA VAL A 122 -9.74 -19.68 -12.66
C VAL A 122 -8.64 -20.19 -11.72
N VAL A 123 -8.35 -19.41 -10.69
CA VAL A 123 -7.36 -19.73 -9.67
C VAL A 123 -8.04 -19.74 -8.30
N ASP A 124 -7.92 -20.84 -7.56
CA ASP A 124 -8.31 -20.89 -6.16
C ASP A 124 -7.27 -20.12 -5.32
N VAL A 125 -7.73 -19.05 -4.66
CA VAL A 125 -6.90 -18.18 -3.82
C VAL A 125 -7.27 -18.29 -2.34
N SER A 126 -8.07 -19.28 -1.96
CA SER A 126 -8.58 -19.46 -0.59
C SER A 126 -7.45 -19.57 0.43
N ARG A 127 -6.43 -20.41 0.13
CA ARG A 127 -5.26 -20.56 1.01
C ARG A 127 -4.44 -19.28 1.12
N ARG A 128 -4.16 -18.64 -0.02
CA ARG A 128 -3.38 -17.38 -0.06
C ARG A 128 -4.08 -16.30 0.75
N ARG A 129 -5.38 -16.09 0.53
CA ARG A 129 -6.18 -15.10 1.25
C ARG A 129 -6.33 -15.42 2.73
N LYS A 130 -6.45 -16.69 3.12
CA LYS A 130 -6.47 -17.08 4.53
C LYS A 130 -5.17 -16.64 5.22
N THR A 131 -4.02 -16.94 4.62
CA THR A 131 -2.71 -16.53 5.17
C THR A 131 -2.56 -15.01 5.20
N GLU A 132 -2.99 -14.30 4.15
CA GLU A 132 -2.97 -12.83 4.13
C GLU A 132 -3.83 -12.22 5.24
N ARG A 133 -5.04 -12.76 5.46
CA ARG A 133 -5.93 -12.31 6.54
C ARG A 133 -5.36 -12.62 7.93
N GLU A 134 -4.78 -13.80 8.12
CA GLU A 134 -4.12 -14.18 9.39
C GLU A 134 -2.94 -13.25 9.70
N LEU A 135 -2.09 -12.96 8.71
CA LEU A 135 -0.99 -12.01 8.85
C LEU A 135 -1.48 -10.59 9.14
N ALA A 136 -2.52 -10.13 8.43
CA ALA A 136 -3.10 -8.81 8.66
C ALA A 136 -3.70 -8.69 10.07
N SER A 137 -4.39 -9.73 10.55
CA SER A 137 -4.94 -9.76 11.92
C SER A 137 -3.83 -9.71 12.97
N LEU A 138 -2.79 -10.53 12.82
CA LEU A 138 -1.66 -10.53 13.75
C LEU A 138 -0.93 -9.19 13.76
N HIS A 139 -0.79 -8.55 12.60
CA HIS A 139 -0.18 -7.22 12.51
C HIS A 139 -1.03 -6.18 13.24
N ALA A 140 -2.35 -6.19 13.04
CA ALA A 140 -3.27 -5.29 13.75
C ALA A 140 -3.23 -5.50 15.27
N ASP A 141 -3.17 -6.75 15.73
CA ASP A 141 -3.06 -7.07 17.16
C ASP A 141 -1.75 -6.52 17.76
N LEU A 142 -0.62 -6.68 17.04
CA LEU A 142 0.67 -6.12 17.47
C LEU A 142 0.66 -4.58 17.49
N GLN A 143 0.03 -3.93 16.51
CA GLN A 143 -0.13 -2.48 16.49
C GLN A 143 -0.91 -1.98 17.70
N GLN A 144 -2.04 -2.62 18.02
CA GLN A 144 -2.86 -2.26 19.18
C GLN A 144 -2.10 -2.39 20.50
N LEU A 145 -1.37 -3.50 20.69
CA LEU A 145 -0.54 -3.73 21.87
C LEU A 145 0.58 -2.68 21.98
N THR A 146 1.29 -2.41 20.88
CA THR A 146 2.41 -1.47 20.86
C THR A 146 1.94 -0.04 21.15
N TYR A 147 0.80 0.35 20.59
CA TYR A 147 0.17 1.65 20.84
C TYR A 147 -0.21 1.81 22.32
N GLY A 148 -0.86 0.79 22.90
CA GLY A 148 -1.24 0.78 24.32
C GLY A 148 -0.03 0.91 25.26
N ILE A 149 0.96 0.03 25.10
CA ILE A 149 2.19 0.03 25.92
C ILE A 149 2.92 1.37 25.80
N SER A 150 3.01 1.93 24.59
CA SER A 150 3.74 3.19 24.39
C SER A 150 3.07 4.37 25.09
N HIS A 151 1.73 4.42 25.11
CA HIS A 151 0.99 5.42 25.90
C HIS A 151 1.22 5.24 27.40
N GLU A 152 1.16 3.99 27.87
CA GLU A 152 1.40 3.66 29.28
C GLU A 152 2.82 3.98 29.75
N LEU A 153 3.83 3.84 28.87
CA LEU A 153 5.22 4.20 29.19
C LEU A 153 5.49 5.70 29.14
N LYS A 154 4.80 6.45 28.27
CA LYS A 154 4.97 7.91 28.15
C LYS A 154 4.54 8.64 29.42
N ALA A 155 3.46 8.20 30.07
CA ALA A 155 2.95 8.83 31.28
C ALA A 155 3.96 8.86 32.45
N PRO A 156 4.52 7.73 32.92
CA PRO A 156 5.49 7.72 34.01
C PRO A 156 6.79 8.41 33.61
N LEU A 157 7.26 8.29 32.35
CA LEU A 157 8.45 9.01 31.89
C LEU A 157 8.27 10.53 31.94
N ARG A 158 7.10 11.05 31.54
CA ARG A 158 6.81 12.49 31.66
C ARG A 158 6.77 12.93 33.13
N SER A 159 6.16 12.14 34.00
CA SER A 159 6.13 12.44 35.44
C SER A 159 7.53 12.47 36.06
N ILE A 160 8.39 11.48 35.75
CA ILE A 160 9.78 11.45 36.23
C ILE A 160 10.54 12.67 35.70
N SER A 161 10.44 12.96 34.40
CA SER A 161 11.08 14.15 33.81
C SER A 161 10.64 15.43 34.51
N GLY A 162 9.34 15.59 34.74
CA GLY A 162 8.78 16.75 35.42
C GLY A 162 9.28 16.89 36.86
N PHE A 163 9.31 15.82 37.65
CA PHE A 163 9.84 15.87 39.02
C PHE A 163 11.34 16.19 39.05
N VAL A 164 12.13 15.61 38.15
CA VAL A 164 13.57 15.88 38.06
C VAL A 164 13.82 17.33 37.63
N GLN A 165 13.04 17.87 36.69
CA GLN A 165 13.12 19.28 36.28
C GLN A 165 12.71 20.24 37.41
N VAL A 166 11.62 19.96 38.14
CA VAL A 166 11.21 20.78 39.28
C VAL A 166 12.25 20.76 40.39
N LEU A 167 12.90 19.61 40.65
CA LEU A 167 14.02 19.52 41.59
C LEU A 167 15.20 20.39 41.13
N ALA A 168 15.52 20.36 39.84
CA ALA A 168 16.58 21.19 39.25
C ALA A 168 16.29 22.69 39.40
N GLU A 169 15.07 23.13 39.12
CA GLU A 169 14.68 24.54 39.17
C GLU A 169 14.58 25.06 40.62
N ARG A 170 13.86 24.33 41.48
CA ARG A 170 13.47 24.80 42.82
C ARG A 170 14.59 24.75 43.84
N TYR A 171 15.54 23.84 43.66
CA TYR A 171 16.67 23.65 44.58
C TYR A 171 18.01 24.04 43.95
N SER A 172 18.01 24.72 42.81
CA SER A 172 19.20 25.13 42.04
C SER A 172 20.32 25.73 42.90
N GLU A 173 20.00 26.61 43.84
CA GLU A 173 20.99 27.26 44.73
C GLU A 173 21.50 26.36 45.87
N SER A 174 20.79 25.28 46.18
CA SER A 174 21.07 24.35 47.30
C SER A 174 21.68 23.01 46.86
N LEU A 175 21.76 22.79 45.54
CA LEU A 175 22.31 21.57 44.94
C LEU A 175 23.81 21.75 44.69
N ASP A 176 24.61 20.74 45.05
CA ASP A 176 26.02 20.72 44.69
C ASP A 176 26.22 20.38 43.20
N GLU A 177 27.46 20.54 42.72
CA GLU A 177 27.81 20.29 41.32
C GLU A 177 27.54 18.83 40.90
N LYS A 178 27.72 17.88 41.83
CA LYS A 178 27.44 16.45 41.59
C LYS A 178 25.93 16.19 41.45
N ALA A 179 25.10 16.81 42.28
CA ALA A 179 23.65 16.67 42.18
C ALA A 179 23.13 17.23 40.85
N HIS A 180 23.67 18.37 40.38
CA HIS A 180 23.35 18.90 39.04
C HIS A 180 23.72 17.91 37.92
N ASP A 181 24.91 17.30 37.97
CA ASP A 181 25.32 16.28 36.99
C ASP A 181 24.38 15.06 37.00
N PHE A 182 24.00 14.54 38.18
CA PHE A 182 23.07 13.42 38.29
C PHE A 182 21.66 13.75 37.78
N ILE A 183 21.16 14.95 38.07
CA ILE A 183 19.88 15.44 37.56
C ILE A 183 19.91 15.53 36.03
N GLN A 184 20.94 16.16 35.46
CA GLN A 184 21.07 16.32 34.01
C GLN A 184 21.19 14.97 33.30
N ARG A 185 21.96 14.02 33.86
CA ARG A 185 22.03 12.65 33.35
C ARG A 185 20.67 11.94 33.38
N SER A 186 19.89 12.17 34.42
CA SER A 186 18.55 11.58 34.59
C SER A 186 17.55 12.15 33.57
N VAL A 187 17.53 13.46 33.36
CA VAL A 187 16.71 14.10 32.31
C VAL A 187 17.10 13.56 30.93
N ASN A 188 18.40 13.59 30.60
CA ASN A 188 18.90 13.08 29.31
C ASN A 188 18.59 11.58 29.11
N ALA A 189 18.55 10.78 30.18
CA ALA A 189 18.17 9.36 30.11
C ALA A 189 16.68 9.20 29.80
N VAL A 190 15.82 9.98 30.47
CA VAL A 190 14.36 9.96 30.24
C VAL A 190 14.00 10.43 28.84
N GLU A 191 14.63 11.51 28.34
CA GLU A 191 14.43 11.98 26.96
C GLU A 191 14.86 10.93 25.92
N ARG A 192 15.98 10.24 26.15
CA ARG A 192 16.41 9.14 25.28
C ARG A 192 15.39 7.99 25.27
N LEU A 193 14.85 7.62 26.42
CA LEU A 193 13.80 6.58 26.50
C LEU A 193 12.51 7.01 25.79
N GLN A 194 12.09 8.26 25.95
CA GLN A 194 10.92 8.78 25.24
C GLN A 194 11.12 8.75 23.72
N ASN A 195 12.31 9.10 23.23
CA ASN A 195 12.64 9.01 21.81
C ASN A 195 12.65 7.56 21.30
N GLN A 196 13.17 6.61 22.07
CA GLN A 196 13.13 5.19 21.71
C GLN A 196 11.71 4.64 21.62
N VAL A 197 10.83 4.99 22.58
CA VAL A 197 9.40 4.60 22.53
C VAL A 197 8.71 5.18 21.29
N ASN A 198 9.02 6.43 20.93
CA ASN A 198 8.47 7.05 19.72
C ASN A 198 8.97 6.38 18.42
N GLN A 199 10.25 5.98 18.37
CA GLN A 199 10.80 5.26 17.22
C GLN A 199 10.18 3.87 17.05
N LEU A 200 9.94 3.16 18.16
CA LEU A 200 9.27 1.86 18.12
C LEU A 200 7.86 1.96 17.52
N LEU A 201 7.11 3.00 17.89
CA LEU A 201 5.80 3.28 17.30
C LEU A 201 5.88 3.53 15.79
N SER A 202 6.88 4.29 15.32
CA SER A 202 7.04 4.58 13.89
C SER A 202 7.32 3.34 13.03
N LEU A 203 7.88 2.28 13.63
CA LEU A 203 8.12 1.00 12.95
C LEU A 203 6.83 0.17 12.81
N THR A 204 5.93 0.27 13.79
CA THR A 204 4.64 -0.45 13.78
C THR A 204 3.55 0.31 13.04
N GLU A 205 3.64 1.64 13.00
CA GLU A 205 2.75 2.53 12.25
C GLU A 205 3.17 2.69 10.78
N MET A 206 4.04 1.80 10.25
CA MET A 206 4.23 1.66 8.80
C MET A 206 2.98 1.03 8.17
N ASP A 207 1.87 1.76 8.27
CA ASP A 207 0.83 1.67 7.28
C ASP A 207 1.47 2.05 5.96
N VAL A 208 1.49 1.10 5.03
CA VAL A 208 1.47 1.40 3.61
C VAL A 208 0.06 1.91 3.29
N GLU A 209 -0.42 2.89 4.05
CA GLU A 209 -1.44 3.78 3.53
C GLU A 209 -0.75 4.48 2.37
N THR A 210 -1.10 4.08 1.16
CA THR A 210 -0.93 4.89 -0.04
C THR A 210 -1.77 6.16 0.15
N ARG A 211 -1.31 7.06 1.02
CA ARG A 211 -1.80 8.43 1.06
C ARG A 211 -1.53 8.99 -0.33
N PRO A 212 -2.53 9.58 -1.01
CA PRO A 212 -2.30 10.16 -2.31
C PRO A 212 -1.14 11.15 -2.19
N PHE A 213 -0.14 10.97 -3.05
CA PHE A 213 0.93 11.95 -3.19
C PHE A 213 0.28 13.29 -3.47
N HIS A 214 0.52 14.26 -2.59
CA HIS A 214 0.08 15.63 -2.78
C HIS A 214 1.29 16.47 -3.20
N GLU A 215 1.07 17.44 -4.08
CA GLU A 215 2.10 18.36 -4.50
C GLU A 215 2.51 19.23 -3.30
N VAL A 216 3.78 19.14 -2.88
CA VAL A 216 4.31 19.92 -1.76
C VAL A 216 5.36 20.91 -2.26
N SER A 217 5.26 22.16 -1.81
CA SER A 217 6.30 23.15 -2.06
C SER A 217 7.58 22.79 -1.30
N LEU A 218 8.62 22.43 -2.04
CA LEU A 218 9.95 22.12 -1.50
C LEU A 218 10.50 23.27 -0.63
N ASN A 219 10.23 24.52 -0.99
CA ASN A 219 10.64 25.69 -0.22
C ASN A 219 10.00 25.71 1.19
N ARG A 220 8.74 25.26 1.30
CA ARG A 220 8.01 25.20 2.57
C ARG A 220 8.55 24.09 3.48
N VAL A 221 8.80 22.91 2.91
CA VAL A 221 9.38 21.78 3.64
C VAL A 221 10.79 22.10 4.11
N LEU A 222 11.60 22.71 3.25
CA LEU A 222 12.96 23.15 3.59
C LEU A 222 12.94 24.17 4.73
N ALA A 223 12.05 25.17 4.69
CA ALA A 223 11.92 26.15 5.76
C ALA A 223 11.53 25.50 7.11
N GLN A 224 10.61 24.55 7.11
CA GLN A 224 10.20 23.81 8.31
C GLN A 224 11.33 22.93 8.86
N ALA A 225 12.04 22.21 8.00
CA ALA A 225 13.19 21.38 8.39
C ALA A 225 14.31 22.24 9.00
N LEU A 226 14.59 23.40 8.40
CA LEU A 226 15.58 24.34 8.94
C LEU A 226 15.16 24.92 10.29
N ASP A 227 13.86 25.18 10.52
CA ASP A 227 13.35 25.68 11.79
C ASP A 227 13.57 24.68 12.94
N VAL A 228 13.38 23.38 12.66
CA VAL A 228 13.66 22.29 13.60
C VAL A 228 15.16 22.11 13.85
N LEU A 229 16.00 22.36 12.84
CA LEU A 229 17.46 22.26 12.91
C LEU A 229 18.14 23.53 13.46
N LYS A 230 17.38 24.58 13.82
CA LYS A 230 17.94 25.82 14.39
C LYS A 230 18.68 25.64 15.72
N PRO A 231 18.24 24.82 16.70
CA PRO A 231 18.91 24.79 18.00
C PRO A 231 20.37 24.28 17.95
N PRO A 232 20.73 23.19 17.22
CA PRO A 232 22.12 22.71 17.20
C PRO A 232 23.06 23.46 16.25
N VAL A 233 22.55 24.11 15.20
CA VAL A 233 23.40 24.72 14.15
C VAL A 233 23.78 26.17 14.46
N PHE A 234 22.97 26.87 15.27
CA PHE A 234 23.17 28.30 15.57
C PHE A 234 23.97 28.56 16.85
N GLU A 235 24.32 27.52 17.63
CA GLU A 235 25.33 27.62 18.70
C GLU A 235 26.78 27.51 18.16
N ALA A 236 26.94 27.26 16.86
CA ALA A 236 28.24 27.22 16.21
C ALA A 236 28.71 28.63 15.78
N ASP A 237 29.89 29.02 16.24
CA ASP A 237 30.55 30.32 15.99
C ASP A 237 30.99 30.57 14.52
N TYR A 238 30.46 29.81 13.55
CA TYR A 238 30.85 29.90 12.15
C TYR A 238 29.64 30.02 11.20
N PRO A 239 29.74 30.84 10.15
CA PRO A 239 28.65 31.08 9.21
C PRO A 239 28.35 29.82 8.37
N VAL A 240 27.14 29.29 8.52
CA VAL A 240 26.64 28.16 7.70
C VAL A 240 25.92 28.70 6.47
N SER A 241 26.27 28.19 5.29
CA SER A 241 25.59 28.52 4.03
C SER A 241 25.12 27.26 3.33
N PHE A 242 23.86 27.25 2.88
CA PHE A 242 23.27 26.14 2.14
C PHE A 242 23.16 26.51 0.66
N ARG A 243 23.62 25.63 -0.24
CA ARG A 243 23.41 25.75 -1.68
C ARG A 243 22.36 24.72 -2.11
N THR A 244 21.22 25.18 -2.62
CA THR A 244 20.22 24.32 -3.26
C THR A 244 20.25 24.57 -4.77
N ALA A 245 19.71 23.62 -5.55
CA ALA A 245 19.66 23.71 -7.01
C ALA A 245 18.78 24.86 -7.54
N VAL A 246 18.00 25.53 -6.68
CA VAL A 246 17.09 26.63 -7.05
C VAL A 246 17.75 28.02 -6.94
N GLY A 247 19.08 28.07 -6.86
CA GLY A 247 19.86 29.32 -6.81
C GLY A 247 20.16 29.81 -5.38
N PRO A 248 21.21 30.63 -5.21
CA PRO A 248 21.73 30.98 -3.89
C PRO A 248 20.79 31.91 -3.12
N TRP A 249 20.41 31.52 -1.92
CA TRP A 249 19.76 32.39 -0.95
C TRP A 249 20.81 33.23 -0.21
N ARG A 250 20.69 34.56 -0.24
CA ARG A 250 21.39 35.47 0.68
C ARG A 250 20.37 36.27 1.45
N ARG A 251 20.46 36.27 2.79
CA ARG A 251 19.81 37.25 3.64
C ARG A 251 20.90 38.08 4.31
N SER A 252 21.06 39.33 3.90
CA SER A 252 21.96 40.29 4.56
C SER A 252 21.27 40.85 5.81
N ALA A 253 21.92 40.75 6.95
CA ALA A 253 21.54 41.49 8.14
C ALA A 253 21.86 42.97 7.92
N THR A 254 20.83 43.82 7.77
CA THR A 254 21.00 45.28 7.80
C THR A 254 21.07 45.76 9.24
N SER A 255 22.24 46.27 9.65
CA SER A 255 22.38 47.18 10.79
C SER A 255 22.53 48.62 10.27
N SER A 256 21.48 49.44 10.49
CA SER A 256 21.44 50.89 10.78
C SER A 256 22.49 51.87 10.18
N ALA A 257 22.06 52.78 9.28
CA ALA A 257 21.97 54.26 9.48
C ALA A 257 21.78 55.08 8.15
N LEU A 258 20.88 56.07 8.18
CA LEU A 258 20.43 57.07 7.15
C LEU A 258 21.50 58.15 6.77
N PRO A 259 21.26 59.15 5.87
CA PRO A 259 20.37 59.31 4.69
C PRO A 259 21.10 59.89 3.42
N PRO A 260 20.43 60.14 2.27
CA PRO A 260 21.06 60.51 0.99
C PRO A 260 21.10 62.03 0.72
N PRO A 261 21.92 62.53 -0.23
CA PRO A 261 21.73 63.87 -0.79
C PRO A 261 20.76 63.83 -2.00
N PRO A 262 20.10 64.96 -2.32
CA PRO A 262 18.94 64.96 -3.20
C PRO A 262 19.28 65.10 -4.68
N ASN A 263 18.43 64.48 -5.50
CA ASN A 263 18.31 64.66 -6.94
C ASN A 263 18.34 66.13 -7.38
N LYS A 264 19.00 66.41 -8.52
CA LYS A 264 18.42 67.28 -9.55
C LYS A 264 18.71 66.76 -10.95
N CYS A 265 17.63 66.34 -11.60
CA CYS A 265 17.38 66.47 -13.02
C CYS A 265 17.53 67.94 -13.45
N SER A 266 18.21 68.24 -14.56
CA SER A 266 17.78 69.22 -15.59
C SER A 266 18.89 69.56 -16.61
N GLN A 267 18.52 69.38 -17.89
CA GLN A 267 18.76 70.29 -19.03
C GLN A 267 20.21 70.46 -19.53
N ILE A 268 20.59 69.86 -20.69
CA ILE A 268 20.50 70.39 -22.08
C ILE A 268 21.56 71.51 -22.35
N PRO A 269 22.20 71.60 -23.54
CA PRO A 269 21.89 70.95 -24.82
C PRO A 269 22.92 69.97 -25.36
#